data_AF-A0A832DHB3-F1
#
_entry.id   AF-A0A832DHB3-F1
#
_cell.length_a   1.000
_cell.length_b   1.000
_cell.length_c   1.000
_cell.angle_alpha   90.00
_cell.angle_beta   90.00
_cell.angle_gamma   90.00
#
_symmetry.space_group_name_H-M   'P 1'
#
loop_
_entity.id
_entity.type
_entity.pdbx_description
1 polymer ?
#
loop_
_entity_poly.entity_id
_entity_poly.type
_entity_poly.pdbx_seq_one_letter_code
_entity_poly.pdbx_strand_id
1 'polypeptide(L)'
;MKLTEEQYNIINSSGNIKINAVAGSGKTTTIIEYSKSRPNSSRILYLAFNKSVKTEAEEKFSRLGLDNVKVETAHSLAYKNVIYKYGYSLKSNGYKTHEVAEIQKLRRRKEKHFELFAANHINRFVSYFCNSSVRKVNQLNYLDVISDPVAYDFVSKNYEFIEKQTRVFLSKMDSGEIEITHDFYLKKFQLQNPVLNYDYILFDEGQDASPAMLDVFLNQNAIKVIVGDSHQQIYSWRYAINSLEQVDYTALPLTTSFRFPQDIANLACEILKWKNMLSEYLIFPIKGSGGKNSNQLKATIARTNLGLLGKAFEFVEQSHKTQPLYFEGNVNSYLYADDGASLFDVLNLYNHNHEMIKDALIKSFNDFSELEEYVMKTEDNQLSVLVEIVKKYENELPKLIRLIRDSHVEDKRQAKMIFSTVHRSKGMEYDTVFLHNDFLTHRKLKRLIDKKEENPIDISKLAEEVNVLYVAVTRAIKNVFIHKNLLPEFFPNSPNIKVLSSEIDERDEDNKRRLDEFRLRGRKDKSYSIEEVRKNNPDAYKPWTKEDEQKLLSMVRANKSINEIAKSLNRTKGAIISRINKIFRG
;
A
#
# COMPACT_ATOMS: atom_id res chain seq x y z
N MET A 1 0.35 9.38 -35.76
CA MET A 1 1.25 9.81 -34.65
C MET A 1 2.67 9.67 -35.15
N LYS A 2 3.55 10.65 -34.93
CA LYS A 2 4.97 10.53 -35.31
C LYS A 2 5.70 9.77 -34.22
N LEU A 3 6.28 8.61 -34.55
CA LEU A 3 7.05 7.80 -33.62
C LEU A 3 8.40 8.44 -33.33
N THR A 4 8.94 8.24 -32.13
CA THR A 4 10.32 8.61 -31.81
C THR A 4 11.30 7.61 -32.42
N GLU A 5 12.58 8.01 -32.50
CA GLU A 5 13.66 7.11 -32.93
C GLU A 5 13.76 5.88 -32.01
N GLU A 6 13.63 6.06 -30.69
CA GLU A 6 13.59 4.97 -29.72
C GLU A 6 12.44 3.98 -30.00
N GLN A 7 11.23 4.49 -30.28
CA GLN A 7 10.09 3.65 -30.66
C GLN A 7 10.35 2.91 -31.97
N TYR A 8 10.95 3.58 -32.95
CA TYR A 8 11.31 2.96 -34.23
C TYR A 8 12.34 1.83 -34.05
N ASN A 9 13.35 2.04 -33.22
CA ASN A 9 14.36 1.02 -32.90
C ASN A 9 13.73 -0.20 -32.23
N ILE A 10 12.78 0.01 -31.30
CA ILE A 10 12.01 -1.07 -30.68
C ILE A 10 11.18 -1.82 -31.73
N ILE A 11 10.44 -1.12 -32.58
CA ILE A 11 9.57 -1.73 -33.59
C ILE A 11 10.38 -2.54 -34.62
N ASN A 12 11.61 -2.16 -34.92
CA ASN A 12 12.47 -2.90 -35.87
C ASN A 12 13.38 -3.94 -35.20
N SER A 13 13.36 -4.02 -33.87
CA SER A 13 14.14 -5.02 -33.15
C SER A 13 13.64 -6.46 -33.41
N SER A 14 14.53 -7.42 -33.17
CA SER A 14 14.27 -8.86 -33.28
C SER A 14 14.76 -9.58 -32.02
N GLY A 15 14.27 -10.79 -31.79
CA GLY A 15 14.60 -11.57 -30.61
C GLY A 15 13.97 -11.02 -29.32
N ASN A 16 14.47 -11.53 -28.18
CA ASN A 16 13.96 -11.13 -26.87
C ASN A 16 14.50 -9.75 -26.49
N ILE A 17 13.62 -8.85 -26.07
CA ILE A 17 13.97 -7.47 -25.71
C ILE A 17 13.34 -7.09 -24.38
N LYS A 18 14.04 -6.22 -23.64
CA LYS A 18 13.48 -5.50 -22.49
C LYS A 18 13.41 -4.02 -22.79
N ILE A 19 12.24 -3.42 -22.59
CA ILE A 19 12.01 -2.00 -22.86
C ILE A 19 11.88 -1.31 -21.51
N ASN A 20 12.90 -0.52 -21.14
CA ASN A 20 12.83 0.30 -19.94
C ASN A 20 12.37 1.71 -20.30
N ALA A 21 11.19 2.06 -19.82
CA ALA A 21 10.46 3.24 -20.25
C ALA A 21 10.23 4.19 -19.08
N VAL A 22 10.10 5.48 -19.38
CA VAL A 22 9.75 6.50 -18.38
C VAL A 22 8.23 6.71 -18.32
N ALA A 23 7.74 7.36 -17.27
CA ALA A 23 6.33 7.70 -17.13
C ALA A 23 5.80 8.54 -18.29
N GLY A 24 4.74 8.06 -18.95
CA GLY A 24 4.08 8.77 -20.06
C GLY A 24 4.77 8.65 -21.42
N SER A 25 5.67 7.67 -21.59
CA SER A 25 6.42 7.44 -22.83
C SER A 25 5.67 6.73 -23.96
N GLY A 26 4.43 6.30 -23.73
CA GLY A 26 3.65 5.57 -24.73
C GLY A 26 4.06 4.09 -24.86
N LYS A 27 4.36 3.41 -23.74
CA LYS A 27 4.66 1.97 -23.68
C LYS A 27 3.66 1.13 -24.47
N THR A 28 2.38 1.18 -24.09
CA THR A 28 1.31 0.42 -24.76
C THR A 28 1.19 0.77 -26.24
N THR A 29 1.34 2.05 -26.62
CA THR A 29 1.37 2.46 -28.04
C THR A 29 2.54 1.80 -28.78
N THR A 30 3.71 1.76 -28.16
CA THR A 30 4.91 1.13 -28.74
C THR A 30 4.72 -0.36 -28.93
N ILE A 31 4.10 -1.06 -27.97
CA ILE A 31 3.76 -2.49 -28.09
C ILE A 31 2.74 -2.74 -29.21
N ILE A 32 1.75 -1.86 -29.34
CA ILE A 32 0.75 -1.95 -30.41
C ILE A 32 1.42 -1.83 -31.77
N GLU A 33 2.28 -0.82 -31.96
CA GLU A 33 3.02 -0.64 -33.22
C GLU A 33 4.03 -1.78 -33.47
N TYR A 34 4.66 -2.31 -32.42
CA TYR A 34 5.49 -3.51 -32.51
C TYR A 34 4.68 -4.72 -32.97
N SER A 35 3.43 -4.87 -32.51
CA SER A 35 2.53 -5.96 -32.90
C SER A 35 2.11 -5.83 -34.37
N LYS A 36 1.82 -4.60 -34.82
CA LYS A 36 1.50 -4.30 -36.22
C LYS A 36 2.63 -4.63 -37.20
N SER A 37 3.87 -4.50 -36.77
CA SER A 37 5.02 -4.77 -37.63
C SER A 37 5.32 -6.27 -37.78
N ARG A 38 4.66 -7.15 -37.01
CA ARG A 38 4.83 -8.61 -37.14
C ARG A 38 3.96 -9.18 -38.25
N PRO A 39 4.35 -10.33 -38.84
CA PRO A 39 3.52 -11.01 -39.83
C PRO A 39 2.11 -11.30 -39.30
N ASN A 40 1.07 -11.05 -40.10
CA ASN A 40 -0.33 -11.29 -39.72
C ASN A 40 -0.62 -12.77 -39.36
N SER A 41 0.20 -13.70 -39.84
CA SER A 41 0.11 -15.13 -39.50
C SER A 41 0.64 -15.47 -38.10
N SER A 42 1.34 -14.54 -37.45
CA SER A 42 1.94 -14.75 -36.12
C SER A 42 0.87 -14.69 -35.05
N ARG A 43 0.93 -15.61 -34.10
CA ARG A 43 0.09 -15.60 -32.89
C ARG A 43 0.78 -14.81 -31.81
N ILE A 44 0.16 -13.72 -31.36
CA ILE A 44 0.72 -12.82 -30.36
C ILE A 44 -0.11 -12.90 -29.08
N LEU A 45 0.54 -13.13 -27.94
CA LEU A 45 -0.07 -13.01 -26.62
C LEU A 45 0.38 -11.70 -25.98
N TYR A 46 -0.56 -10.79 -25.72
CA TYR A 46 -0.34 -9.61 -24.89
C TYR A 46 -0.78 -9.91 -23.45
N LEU A 47 0.17 -9.82 -22.51
CA LEU A 47 -0.03 -9.97 -21.09
C LEU A 47 -0.13 -8.59 -20.43
N ALA A 48 -1.34 -8.25 -20.00
CA ALA A 48 -1.62 -7.09 -19.17
C ALA A 48 -1.43 -7.42 -17.68
N PHE A 49 -0.92 -6.47 -16.90
CA PHE A 49 -0.77 -6.64 -15.45
C PHE A 49 -2.12 -6.72 -14.71
N ASN A 50 -3.10 -5.89 -15.08
CA ASN A 50 -4.41 -5.83 -14.42
C ASN A 50 -5.59 -5.74 -15.41
N LYS A 51 -6.81 -5.91 -14.90
CA LYS A 51 -8.04 -5.91 -15.71
C LYS A 51 -8.28 -4.60 -16.46
N SER A 52 -7.98 -3.46 -15.84
CA SER A 52 -8.15 -2.15 -16.49
C SER A 52 -7.23 -2.00 -17.70
N VAL A 53 -5.95 -2.36 -17.55
CA VAL A 53 -4.97 -2.34 -18.65
C VAL A 53 -5.36 -3.34 -19.73
N LYS A 54 -5.84 -4.52 -19.35
CA LYS A 54 -6.35 -5.53 -20.29
C LYS A 54 -7.47 -4.95 -21.16
N THR A 55 -8.52 -4.38 -20.55
CA THR A 55 -9.67 -3.86 -21.28
C THR A 55 -9.28 -2.71 -22.20
N GLU A 56 -8.43 -1.79 -21.74
CA GLU A 56 -7.91 -0.70 -22.59
C GLU A 56 -7.11 -1.23 -23.78
N ALA A 57 -6.28 -2.26 -23.57
CA ALA A 57 -5.51 -2.90 -24.63
C ALA A 57 -6.44 -3.61 -25.64
N GLU A 58 -7.42 -4.39 -25.16
CA GLU A 58 -8.41 -5.08 -26.02
C GLU A 58 -9.13 -4.10 -26.95
N GLU A 59 -9.61 -2.97 -26.42
CA GLU A 59 -10.26 -1.93 -27.22
C GLU A 59 -9.33 -1.33 -28.29
N LYS A 60 -8.07 -1.08 -27.93
CA LYS A 60 -7.08 -0.51 -28.85
C LYS A 60 -6.70 -1.48 -29.96
N PHE A 61 -6.41 -2.75 -29.63
CA PHE A 61 -6.10 -3.77 -30.63
C PHE A 61 -7.28 -4.01 -31.57
N SER A 62 -8.50 -4.12 -31.03
CA SER A 62 -9.72 -4.33 -31.82
C SER A 62 -9.98 -3.17 -32.79
N ARG A 63 -9.84 -1.93 -32.33
CA ARG A 63 -10.01 -0.72 -33.18
C ARG A 63 -9.03 -0.67 -34.35
N LEU A 64 -7.87 -1.32 -34.21
CA LEU A 64 -6.82 -1.35 -35.21
C LEU A 64 -6.87 -2.61 -36.09
N GLY A 65 -7.84 -3.50 -35.90
CA GLY A 65 -8.00 -4.72 -36.70
C GLY A 65 -6.91 -5.76 -36.47
N LEU A 66 -6.32 -5.80 -35.26
CA LEU A 66 -5.22 -6.72 -34.93
C LEU A 66 -5.77 -8.01 -34.29
N ASP A 67 -6.46 -8.80 -35.11
CA ASP A 67 -7.16 -10.02 -34.67
C ASP A 67 -6.21 -11.16 -34.26
N ASN A 68 -4.94 -11.08 -34.67
CA ASN A 68 -3.89 -12.04 -34.32
C ASN A 68 -3.28 -11.81 -32.92
N VAL A 69 -3.73 -10.77 -32.21
CA VAL A 69 -3.30 -10.45 -30.84
C VAL A 69 -4.34 -10.91 -29.83
N LYS A 70 -3.96 -11.86 -28.97
CA LYS A 70 -4.76 -12.26 -27.82
C LYS A 70 -4.34 -11.47 -26.58
N VAL A 71 -5.28 -10.75 -25.97
CA VAL A 71 -5.02 -10.00 -24.73
C VAL A 71 -5.52 -10.80 -23.52
N GLU A 72 -4.64 -11.04 -22.56
CA GLU A 72 -4.95 -11.69 -21.29
C GLU A 72 -4.21 -11.03 -20.12
N THR A 73 -4.64 -11.28 -18.89
CA THR A 73 -3.77 -11.13 -17.72
C THR A 73 -3.16 -12.49 -17.38
N ALA A 74 -2.05 -12.51 -16.64
CA ALA A 74 -1.49 -13.79 -16.13
C ALA A 74 -2.55 -14.57 -15.34
N HIS A 75 -3.35 -13.86 -14.53
CA HIS A 75 -4.45 -14.44 -13.77
C HIS A 75 -5.58 -14.99 -14.65
N SER A 76 -5.98 -14.30 -15.72
CA SER A 76 -7.05 -14.82 -16.59
C SER A 76 -6.60 -16.03 -17.40
N LEU A 77 -5.32 -16.08 -17.77
CA LEU A 77 -4.73 -17.24 -18.41
C LEU A 77 -4.70 -18.45 -17.46
N ALA A 78 -4.23 -18.24 -16.23
CA ALA A 78 -4.20 -19.28 -15.20
C ALA A 78 -5.62 -19.75 -14.83
N TYR A 79 -6.57 -18.84 -14.69
CA TYR A 79 -7.97 -19.15 -14.40
C TYR A 79 -8.55 -20.13 -15.43
N LYS A 80 -8.34 -19.88 -16.73
CA LYS A 80 -8.85 -20.78 -17.79
C LYS A 80 -8.23 -22.17 -17.75
N ASN A 81 -6.94 -22.26 -17.44
CA ASN A 81 -6.19 -23.52 -17.46
C ASN A 81 -6.31 -24.34 -16.17
N VAL A 82 -6.70 -23.70 -15.06
CA VAL A 82 -6.82 -24.36 -13.76
C VAL A 82 -8.27 -24.49 -13.33
N ILE A 83 -9.04 -23.40 -13.30
CA ILE A 83 -10.41 -23.43 -12.77
C ILE A 83 -11.34 -24.17 -13.71
N TYR A 84 -11.45 -23.76 -14.97
CA TYR A 84 -12.35 -24.42 -15.92
C TYR A 84 -11.94 -25.86 -16.24
N LYS A 85 -10.63 -26.13 -16.25
CA LYS A 85 -10.11 -27.46 -16.60
C LYS A 85 -10.33 -28.50 -15.50
N TYR A 86 -10.23 -28.10 -14.23
CA TYR A 86 -10.30 -29.02 -13.09
C TYR A 86 -11.54 -28.82 -12.21
N GLY A 87 -12.41 -27.86 -12.52
CA GLY A 87 -13.69 -27.65 -11.82
C GLY A 87 -13.59 -27.09 -10.41
N TYR A 88 -12.53 -26.33 -10.09
CA TYR A 88 -12.36 -25.72 -8.76
C TYR A 88 -13.39 -24.63 -8.48
N SER A 89 -13.82 -24.52 -7.23
CA SER A 89 -14.56 -23.35 -6.73
C SER A 89 -13.60 -22.24 -6.27
N LEU A 90 -13.95 -20.98 -6.52
CA LEU A 90 -13.11 -19.81 -6.24
C LEU A 90 -13.63 -18.98 -5.06
N LYS A 91 -12.77 -18.81 -4.05
CA LYS A 91 -12.93 -17.79 -3.01
C LYS A 91 -12.34 -16.46 -3.48
N SER A 92 -13.15 -15.64 -4.15
CA SER A 92 -12.68 -14.42 -4.81
C SER A 92 -12.06 -13.38 -3.87
N ASN A 93 -12.55 -13.30 -2.63
CA ASN A 93 -12.09 -12.33 -1.64
C ASN A 93 -10.96 -12.86 -0.74
N GLY A 94 -10.44 -14.05 -1.03
CA GLY A 94 -9.51 -14.74 -0.13
C GLY A 94 -10.16 -15.22 1.16
N TYR A 95 -9.35 -15.73 2.07
CA TYR A 95 -9.78 -16.21 3.38
C TYR A 95 -9.44 -15.18 4.45
N LYS A 96 -10.43 -14.83 5.27
CA LYS A 96 -10.23 -13.99 6.44
C LYS A 96 -9.46 -14.74 7.52
N THR A 97 -8.83 -14.00 8.41
CA THR A 97 -8.00 -14.58 9.50
C THR A 97 -8.78 -15.61 10.34
N HIS A 98 -10.02 -15.31 10.73
CA HIS A 98 -10.85 -16.24 11.50
C HIS A 98 -11.27 -17.49 10.71
N GLU A 99 -11.56 -17.36 9.40
CA GLU A 99 -11.91 -18.51 8.55
C GLU A 99 -10.74 -19.51 8.49
N VAL A 100 -9.50 -19.01 8.35
CA VAL A 100 -8.31 -19.87 8.37
C VAL A 100 -8.13 -20.55 9.71
N ALA A 101 -8.30 -19.82 10.82
CA ALA A 101 -8.22 -20.39 12.16
C ALA A 101 -9.24 -21.53 12.36
N GLU A 102 -10.47 -21.35 11.88
CA GLU A 102 -11.54 -22.33 11.95
C GLU A 102 -11.28 -23.56 11.06
N ILE A 103 -10.95 -23.35 9.78
CA ILE A 103 -10.67 -24.42 8.80
C ILE A 103 -9.53 -25.32 9.28
N GLN A 104 -8.47 -24.71 9.82
CA GLN A 104 -7.30 -25.42 10.32
C GLN A 104 -7.45 -25.89 11.77
N LYS A 105 -8.56 -25.55 12.43
CA LYS A 105 -8.83 -25.85 13.85
C LYS A 105 -7.66 -25.43 14.73
N LEU A 106 -7.08 -24.25 14.46
CA LEU A 106 -5.95 -23.72 15.22
C LEU A 106 -6.44 -23.45 16.64
N ARG A 107 -5.93 -24.17 17.63
CA ARG A 107 -6.20 -23.91 19.05
C ARG A 107 -4.97 -24.23 19.88
N ARG A 108 -4.56 -23.28 20.72
CA ARG A 108 -3.59 -23.51 21.79
C ARG A 108 -4.14 -23.00 23.11
N ARG A 109 -4.31 -23.89 24.08
CA ARG A 109 -4.96 -23.58 25.38
C ARG A 109 -4.22 -22.53 26.24
N LYS A 110 -2.96 -22.20 25.95
CA LYS A 110 -2.09 -21.40 26.85
C LYS A 110 -1.85 -19.96 26.38
N GLU A 111 -2.25 -19.59 25.17
CA GLU A 111 -1.99 -18.26 24.60
C GLU A 111 -3.28 -17.69 24.03
N LYS A 112 -3.74 -16.55 24.55
CA LYS A 112 -4.90 -15.83 24.01
C LYS A 112 -4.62 -15.41 22.56
N HIS A 113 -5.62 -15.55 21.70
CA HIS A 113 -5.58 -15.12 20.29
C HIS A 113 -4.47 -15.76 19.45
N PHE A 114 -3.79 -16.81 19.95
CA PHE A 114 -2.73 -17.51 19.22
C PHE A 114 -3.21 -17.98 17.85
N GLU A 115 -4.44 -18.51 17.81
CA GLU A 115 -5.09 -18.98 16.60
C GLU A 115 -5.23 -17.89 15.53
N LEU A 116 -5.48 -16.63 15.94
CA LEU A 116 -5.62 -15.50 15.03
C LEU A 116 -4.25 -15.05 14.52
N PHE A 117 -3.23 -14.96 15.39
CA PHE A 117 -1.87 -14.64 14.99
C PHE A 117 -1.33 -15.67 14.00
N ALA A 118 -1.46 -16.96 14.33
CA ALA A 118 -1.01 -18.06 13.48
C ALA A 118 -1.76 -18.09 12.16
N ALA A 119 -3.10 -17.91 12.16
CA ALA A 119 -3.90 -17.88 10.94
C ALA A 119 -3.47 -16.74 9.99
N ASN A 120 -3.21 -15.55 10.52
CA ASN A 120 -2.74 -14.42 9.71
C ASN A 120 -1.41 -14.74 9.03
N HIS A 121 -0.44 -15.28 9.78
CA HIS A 121 0.86 -15.68 9.23
C HIS A 121 0.75 -16.85 8.24
N ILE A 122 -0.14 -17.82 8.47
CA ILE A 122 -0.40 -18.91 7.51
C ILE A 122 -0.89 -18.33 6.18
N ASN A 123 -1.85 -17.40 6.21
CA ASN A 123 -2.35 -16.70 5.02
C ASN A 123 -1.24 -15.94 4.30
N ARG A 124 -0.45 -15.16 5.03
CA ARG A 124 0.68 -14.41 4.47
C ARG A 124 1.73 -15.35 3.84
N PHE A 125 2.05 -16.47 4.49
CA PHE A 125 3.01 -17.44 3.96
C PHE A 125 2.45 -18.17 2.72
N VAL A 126 1.15 -18.45 2.68
CA VAL A 126 0.48 -18.94 1.45
C VAL A 126 0.66 -17.93 0.31
N SER A 127 0.33 -16.66 0.52
CA SER A 127 0.50 -15.64 -0.53
C SER A 127 1.97 -15.46 -0.94
N TYR A 128 2.92 -15.53 0.00
CA TYR A 128 4.34 -15.48 -0.31
C TYR A 128 4.78 -16.66 -1.18
N PHE A 129 4.39 -17.89 -0.81
CA PHE A 129 4.66 -19.08 -1.61
C PHE A 129 4.04 -19.00 -3.01
N CYS A 130 2.77 -18.60 -3.09
CA CYS A 130 2.04 -18.56 -4.35
C CYS A 130 2.58 -17.52 -5.34
N ASN A 131 3.22 -16.45 -4.84
CA ASN A 131 3.85 -15.43 -5.69
C ASN A 131 5.34 -15.70 -5.98
N SER A 132 5.95 -16.68 -5.31
CA SER A 132 7.35 -17.09 -5.55
C SER A 132 7.49 -18.02 -6.78
N SER A 133 8.71 -18.17 -7.28
CA SER A 133 9.05 -19.14 -8.35
C SER A 133 9.35 -20.56 -7.82
N VAL A 134 9.55 -20.73 -6.51
CA VAL A 134 9.95 -22.02 -5.93
C VAL A 134 8.86 -23.09 -6.06
N ARG A 135 9.22 -24.37 -6.08
CA ARG A 135 8.23 -25.44 -6.28
C ARG A 135 7.60 -25.96 -4.98
N LYS A 136 8.28 -25.78 -3.84
CA LYS A 136 7.82 -26.26 -2.52
C LYS A 136 7.94 -25.15 -1.47
N VAL A 137 7.02 -25.14 -0.51
CA VAL A 137 6.97 -24.16 0.58
C VAL A 137 8.27 -24.12 1.37
N ASN A 138 8.87 -25.29 1.65
CA ASN A 138 10.11 -25.42 2.44
C ASN A 138 11.38 -24.93 1.72
N GLN A 139 11.26 -24.45 0.48
CA GLN A 139 12.35 -23.77 -0.24
C GLN A 139 12.38 -22.26 0.04
N LEU A 140 11.40 -21.76 0.80
CA LEU A 140 11.34 -20.38 1.26
C LEU A 140 11.61 -20.32 2.75
N ASN A 141 12.21 -19.21 3.18
CA ASN A 141 12.24 -18.82 4.57
C ASN A 141 11.22 -17.71 4.79
N TYR A 142 10.12 -18.00 5.51
CA TYR A 142 9.10 -17.00 5.78
C TYR A 142 9.61 -15.85 6.66
N LEU A 143 10.66 -16.07 7.46
CA LEU A 143 11.26 -15.02 8.29
C LEU A 143 11.89 -13.89 7.44
N ASP A 144 12.27 -14.16 6.19
CA ASP A 144 12.88 -13.15 5.30
C ASP A 144 11.91 -12.01 4.94
N VAL A 145 10.60 -12.23 5.09
CA VAL A 145 9.55 -11.26 4.76
C VAL A 145 8.85 -10.67 5.99
N ILE A 146 9.32 -10.99 7.19
CA ILE A 146 8.83 -10.39 8.44
C ILE A 146 9.79 -9.27 8.84
N SER A 147 9.23 -8.08 9.12
CA SER A 147 10.02 -6.88 9.42
C SER A 147 9.89 -6.39 10.85
N ASP A 148 8.73 -6.59 11.47
CA ASP A 148 8.44 -6.20 12.84
C ASP A 148 9.10 -7.17 13.81
N PRO A 149 9.90 -6.70 14.79
CA PRO A 149 10.58 -7.57 15.74
C PRO A 149 9.65 -8.42 16.59
N VAL A 150 8.45 -7.92 16.94
CA VAL A 150 7.47 -8.64 17.74
C VAL A 150 6.83 -9.75 16.91
N ALA A 151 6.48 -9.46 15.65
CA ALA A 151 6.03 -10.48 14.70
C ALA A 151 7.14 -11.51 14.44
N TYR A 152 8.39 -11.08 14.27
CA TYR A 152 9.53 -11.96 14.04
C TYR A 152 9.74 -12.93 15.22
N ASP A 153 9.71 -12.43 16.45
CA ASP A 153 9.81 -13.26 17.66
C ASP A 153 8.66 -14.27 17.74
N PHE A 154 7.42 -13.85 17.43
CA PHE A 154 6.28 -14.76 17.37
C PHE A 154 6.45 -15.85 16.31
N VAL A 155 6.80 -15.48 15.08
CA VAL A 155 6.94 -16.41 13.95
C VAL A 155 8.10 -17.36 14.19
N SER A 156 9.26 -16.87 14.64
CA SER A 156 10.44 -17.71 14.89
C SER A 156 10.18 -18.80 15.91
N LYS A 157 9.49 -18.49 17.02
CA LYS A 157 9.09 -19.48 18.05
C LYS A 157 8.08 -20.50 17.53
N ASN A 158 7.36 -20.18 16.46
CA ASN A 158 6.24 -20.99 15.93
C ASN A 158 6.47 -21.44 14.48
N TYR A 159 7.70 -21.35 13.96
CA TYR A 159 7.97 -21.45 12.53
C TYR A 159 7.55 -22.80 11.95
N GLU A 160 7.99 -23.91 12.57
CA GLU A 160 7.65 -25.26 12.13
C GLU A 160 6.14 -25.50 12.10
N PHE A 161 5.41 -24.94 13.08
CA PHE A 161 3.96 -25.04 13.14
C PHE A 161 3.32 -24.25 12.00
N ILE A 162 3.72 -22.99 11.80
CA ILE A 162 3.20 -22.13 10.73
C ILE A 162 3.47 -22.77 9.35
N GLU A 163 4.70 -23.20 9.08
CA GLU A 163 5.07 -23.86 7.82
C GLU A 163 4.24 -25.13 7.58
N LYS A 164 4.09 -25.99 8.59
CA LYS A 164 3.29 -27.20 8.50
C LYS A 164 1.83 -26.85 8.17
N GLN A 165 1.23 -25.89 8.85
CA GLN A 165 -0.17 -25.50 8.62
C GLN A 165 -0.36 -24.80 7.27
N THR A 166 0.60 -24.01 6.80
CA THR A 166 0.62 -23.47 5.43
C THR A 166 0.54 -24.58 4.39
N ARG A 167 1.33 -25.65 4.54
CA ARG A 167 1.29 -26.81 3.63
C ARG A 167 -0.04 -27.55 3.70
N VAL A 168 -0.60 -27.74 4.89
CA VAL A 168 -1.93 -28.35 5.06
C VAL A 168 -3.00 -27.51 4.38
N PHE A 169 -2.95 -26.18 4.53
CA PHE A 169 -3.91 -25.27 3.91
C PHE A 169 -3.89 -25.32 2.38
N LEU A 170 -2.69 -25.29 1.81
CA LEU A 170 -2.50 -25.48 0.37
C LEU A 170 -3.00 -26.83 -0.11
N SER A 171 -2.78 -27.90 0.68
CA SER A 171 -3.28 -29.25 0.34
C SER A 171 -4.81 -29.35 0.35
N LYS A 172 -5.48 -28.63 1.26
CA LYS A 172 -6.95 -28.54 1.28
C LYS A 172 -7.50 -27.84 0.03
N MET A 173 -6.84 -26.75 -0.40
CA MET A 173 -7.15 -26.09 -1.67
C MET A 173 -6.91 -27.01 -2.86
N ASP A 174 -5.77 -27.71 -2.90
CA ASP A 174 -5.38 -28.57 -4.01
C ASP A 174 -6.31 -29.78 -4.17
N SER A 175 -6.74 -30.38 -3.06
CA SER A 175 -7.70 -31.50 -3.06
C SER A 175 -9.15 -31.07 -3.33
N GLY A 176 -9.45 -29.76 -3.31
CA GLY A 176 -10.81 -29.25 -3.45
C GLY A 176 -11.67 -29.40 -2.19
N GLU A 177 -11.09 -29.72 -1.03
CA GLU A 177 -11.81 -29.72 0.26
C GLU A 177 -12.31 -28.32 0.62
N ILE A 178 -11.56 -27.29 0.22
CA ILE A 178 -11.91 -25.88 0.36
C ILE A 178 -11.73 -25.16 -0.98
N GLU A 179 -12.38 -24.01 -1.12
CA GLU A 179 -12.26 -23.17 -2.31
C GLU A 179 -10.81 -22.66 -2.49
N ILE A 180 -10.38 -22.47 -3.73
CA ILE A 180 -9.04 -21.94 -4.03
C ILE A 180 -9.06 -20.42 -4.12
N THR A 181 -7.90 -19.77 -4.00
CA THR A 181 -7.75 -18.31 -4.13
C THR A 181 -7.14 -17.91 -5.48
N HIS A 182 -7.11 -16.59 -5.76
CA HIS A 182 -6.46 -16.03 -6.95
C HIS A 182 -4.97 -16.39 -7.04
N ASP A 183 -4.25 -16.23 -5.94
CA ASP A 183 -2.83 -16.57 -5.84
C ASP A 183 -2.62 -18.08 -6.03
N PHE A 184 -3.50 -18.91 -5.45
CA PHE A 184 -3.37 -20.36 -5.53
C PHE A 184 -3.46 -20.88 -6.96
N TYR A 185 -4.48 -20.49 -7.73
CA TYR A 185 -4.60 -21.02 -9.10
C TYR A 185 -3.46 -20.51 -10.00
N LEU A 186 -2.96 -19.29 -9.76
CA LEU A 186 -1.80 -18.77 -10.49
C LEU A 186 -0.56 -19.62 -10.18
N LYS A 187 -0.35 -19.94 -8.90
CA LYS A 187 0.72 -20.83 -8.46
C LYS A 187 0.59 -22.22 -9.08
N LYS A 188 -0.61 -22.81 -9.03
CA LYS A 188 -0.88 -24.12 -9.63
C LYS A 188 -0.62 -24.11 -11.13
N PHE A 189 -1.00 -23.04 -11.83
CA PHE A 189 -0.69 -22.86 -13.24
C PHE A 189 0.82 -22.80 -13.50
N GLN A 190 1.58 -22.06 -12.69
CA GLN A 190 3.05 -22.02 -12.78
C GLN A 190 3.67 -23.42 -12.56
N LEU A 191 3.24 -24.14 -11.53
CA LEU A 191 3.75 -25.48 -11.21
C LEU A 191 3.45 -26.53 -12.30
N GLN A 192 2.43 -26.31 -13.12
CA GLN A 192 2.12 -27.17 -14.27
C GLN A 192 3.12 -27.02 -15.43
N ASN A 193 4.01 -26.03 -15.40
CA ASN A 193 4.95 -25.67 -16.47
C ASN A 193 4.23 -25.58 -17.84
N PRO A 194 3.30 -24.63 -17.99
CA PRO A 194 2.42 -24.57 -19.15
C PRO A 194 3.20 -24.20 -20.40
N VAL A 195 2.81 -24.78 -21.54
CA VAL A 195 3.31 -24.41 -22.87
C VAL A 195 2.25 -23.58 -23.58
N LEU A 196 2.58 -22.31 -23.82
CA LEU A 196 1.71 -21.36 -24.51
C LEU A 196 2.09 -21.32 -25.98
N ASN A 197 1.19 -21.77 -26.85
CA ASN A 197 1.41 -21.84 -28.29
C ASN A 197 1.26 -20.46 -28.96
N TYR A 198 2.24 -19.57 -28.75
CA TYR A 198 2.33 -18.25 -29.36
C TYR A 198 3.74 -18.03 -29.92
N ASP A 199 3.84 -17.25 -31.00
CA ASP A 199 5.13 -16.89 -31.61
C ASP A 199 5.76 -15.71 -30.87
N TYR A 200 4.93 -14.82 -30.31
CA TYR A 200 5.34 -13.66 -29.52
C TYR A 200 4.55 -13.58 -28.22
N ILE A 201 5.23 -13.20 -27.13
CA ILE A 201 4.60 -12.86 -25.84
C ILE A 201 5.09 -11.48 -25.42
N LEU A 202 4.16 -10.55 -25.28
CA LEU A 202 4.38 -9.15 -24.96
C LEU A 202 3.86 -8.89 -23.54
N PHE A 203 4.73 -8.57 -22.60
CA PHE A 203 4.36 -8.34 -21.19
C PHE A 203 4.44 -6.85 -20.84
N ASP A 204 3.28 -6.20 -20.72
CA ASP A 204 3.16 -4.79 -20.32
C ASP A 204 3.11 -4.62 -18.80
N GLU A 205 3.65 -3.50 -18.32
CA GLU A 205 3.92 -3.21 -16.89
C GLU A 205 4.72 -4.34 -16.21
N GLY A 206 5.69 -4.88 -16.94
CA GLY A 206 6.51 -6.02 -16.51
C GLY A 206 7.23 -5.81 -15.19
N GLN A 207 7.54 -4.56 -14.80
CA GLN A 207 8.17 -4.26 -13.51
C GLN A 207 7.36 -4.70 -12.29
N ASP A 208 6.05 -4.89 -12.42
CA ASP A 208 5.16 -5.27 -11.31
C ASP A 208 4.87 -6.78 -11.27
N ALA A 209 5.48 -7.57 -12.16
CA ALA A 209 5.29 -9.02 -12.18
C ALA A 209 5.84 -9.67 -10.91
N SER A 210 5.11 -10.65 -10.37
CA SER A 210 5.63 -11.52 -9.32
C SER A 210 6.56 -12.58 -9.90
N PRO A 211 7.48 -13.15 -9.10
CA PRO A 211 8.35 -14.25 -9.53
C PRO A 211 7.61 -15.41 -10.21
N ALA A 212 6.41 -15.76 -9.73
CA ALA A 212 5.57 -16.80 -10.33
C ALA A 212 5.11 -16.44 -11.75
N MET A 213 4.70 -15.18 -11.99
CA MET A 213 4.30 -14.73 -13.33
C MET A 213 5.50 -14.68 -14.27
N LEU A 214 6.63 -14.18 -13.78
CA LEU A 214 7.86 -14.08 -14.56
C LEU A 214 8.37 -15.47 -14.96
N ASP A 215 8.34 -16.45 -14.06
CA ASP A 215 8.72 -17.83 -14.34
C ASP A 215 7.88 -18.44 -15.48
N VAL A 216 6.55 -18.24 -15.46
CA VAL A 216 5.69 -18.68 -16.56
C VAL A 216 6.10 -18.00 -17.87
N PHE A 217 6.31 -16.68 -17.87
CA PHE A 217 6.70 -15.93 -19.07
C PHE A 217 8.05 -16.38 -19.64
N LEU A 218 9.06 -16.56 -18.79
CA LEU A 218 10.42 -16.91 -19.20
C LEU A 218 10.51 -18.30 -19.82
N ASN A 219 9.75 -19.26 -19.30
CA ASN A 219 9.77 -20.65 -19.74
C ASN A 219 8.99 -20.91 -21.05
N GLN A 220 8.50 -19.87 -21.74
CA GLN A 220 7.81 -20.02 -23.02
C GLN A 220 8.76 -20.06 -24.22
N ASN A 221 8.46 -20.93 -25.18
CA ASN A 221 9.13 -21.01 -26.48
C ASN A 221 8.52 -20.00 -27.46
N ALA A 222 8.74 -18.71 -27.19
CA ALA A 222 8.26 -17.58 -27.98
C ALA A 222 9.29 -16.45 -27.94
N ILE A 223 9.18 -15.50 -28.87
CA ILE A 223 9.87 -14.22 -28.77
C ILE A 223 9.24 -13.42 -27.62
N LYS A 224 10.06 -13.03 -26.65
CA LYS A 224 9.63 -12.41 -25.40
C LYS A 224 9.98 -10.92 -25.40
N VAL A 225 8.96 -10.09 -25.30
CA VAL A 225 9.09 -8.64 -25.15
C VAL A 225 8.52 -8.27 -23.79
N ILE A 226 9.33 -7.72 -22.91
CA ILE A 226 8.87 -7.19 -21.62
C ILE A 226 9.10 -5.69 -21.59
N VAL A 227 8.09 -4.94 -21.16
CA VAL A 227 8.13 -3.49 -21.13
C VAL A 227 7.57 -2.96 -19.84
N GLY A 228 8.18 -1.91 -19.34
CA GLY A 228 7.78 -1.31 -18.09
C GLY A 228 8.62 -0.12 -17.74
N ASP A 229 8.39 0.41 -16.54
CA ASP A 229 9.16 1.51 -15.97
C ASP A 229 9.73 1.03 -14.63
N SER A 230 11.04 0.74 -14.57
CA SER A 230 11.68 0.24 -13.34
C SER A 230 11.55 1.21 -12.16
N HIS A 231 11.31 2.50 -12.44
CA HIS A 231 11.08 3.52 -11.43
C HIS A 231 9.60 3.66 -11.02
N GLN A 232 8.68 2.93 -11.65
CA GLN A 232 7.29 2.80 -11.20
C GLN A 232 7.00 1.50 -10.45
N GLN A 233 7.99 0.66 -10.16
CA GLN A 233 7.80 -0.51 -9.31
C GLN A 233 7.49 -0.06 -7.86
N ILE A 234 6.24 -0.26 -7.44
CA ILE A 234 5.67 0.16 -6.13
C ILE A 234 4.69 -0.87 -5.54
N TYR A 235 4.80 -2.13 -5.96
CA TYR A 235 3.92 -3.22 -5.51
C TYR A 235 4.71 -4.35 -4.82
N SER A 236 5.82 -4.04 -4.15
CA SER A 236 6.62 -5.07 -3.43
C SER A 236 5.80 -5.79 -2.34
N TRP A 237 4.81 -5.11 -1.76
CA TRP A 237 3.86 -5.69 -0.80
C TRP A 237 2.98 -6.81 -1.40
N ARG A 238 2.91 -6.91 -2.73
CA ARG A 238 2.31 -8.05 -3.46
C ARG A 238 3.38 -9.02 -3.98
N TYR A 239 4.57 -9.00 -3.40
CA TYR A 239 5.72 -9.81 -3.81
C TYR A 239 6.19 -9.55 -5.25
N ALA A 240 5.83 -8.40 -5.84
CA ALA A 240 6.37 -7.97 -7.11
C ALA A 240 7.87 -7.67 -6.96
N ILE A 241 8.68 -8.18 -7.87
CA ILE A 241 10.11 -7.87 -7.94
C ILE A 241 10.37 -6.96 -9.14
N ASN A 242 11.50 -6.25 -9.17
CA ASN A 242 11.91 -5.47 -10.34
C ASN A 242 12.25 -6.40 -11.52
N SER A 243 11.22 -6.96 -12.14
CA SER A 243 11.33 -8.07 -13.10
C SER A 243 12.04 -7.67 -14.39
N LEU A 244 12.08 -6.38 -14.71
CA LEU A 244 12.86 -5.85 -15.84
C LEU A 244 14.37 -6.04 -15.64
N GLU A 245 14.85 -6.00 -14.39
CA GLU A 245 16.26 -6.21 -14.06
C GLU A 245 16.61 -7.71 -13.97
N GLN A 246 15.61 -8.58 -13.84
CA GLN A 246 15.79 -10.03 -13.76
C GLN A 246 15.93 -10.71 -15.12
N VAL A 247 15.77 -9.95 -16.22
CA VAL A 247 15.86 -10.48 -17.57
C VAL A 247 17.14 -10.01 -18.27
N ASP A 248 17.86 -10.99 -18.84
CA ASP A 248 19.06 -10.75 -19.65
C ASP A 248 18.70 -10.64 -21.13
N TYR A 249 17.90 -9.63 -21.45
CA TYR A 249 17.49 -9.30 -22.82
C TYR A 249 18.11 -7.98 -23.27
N THR A 250 18.16 -7.76 -24.60
CA THR A 250 18.60 -6.49 -25.17
C THR A 250 17.76 -5.34 -24.62
N ALA A 251 18.41 -4.39 -23.95
CA ALA A 251 17.76 -3.25 -23.33
C ALA A 251 17.55 -2.11 -24.33
N LEU A 252 16.30 -1.67 -24.48
CA LEU A 252 15.93 -0.53 -25.33
C LEU A 252 15.21 0.52 -24.49
N PRO A 253 15.70 1.77 -24.42
CA PRO A 253 15.09 2.79 -23.59
C PRO A 253 13.90 3.47 -24.29
N LEU A 254 12.96 3.98 -23.50
CA LEU A 254 11.98 5.00 -23.91
C LEU A 254 12.07 6.19 -22.95
N THR A 255 12.85 7.21 -23.30
CA THR A 255 13.20 8.33 -22.39
C THR A 255 12.32 9.58 -22.56
N THR A 256 11.51 9.63 -23.62
CA THR A 256 10.64 10.76 -23.90
C THR A 256 9.25 10.58 -23.29
N SER A 257 8.82 11.48 -22.40
CA SER A 257 7.44 11.56 -21.89
C SER A 257 6.60 12.53 -22.70
N PHE A 258 5.40 12.08 -23.08
CA PHE A 258 4.36 12.90 -23.73
C PHE A 258 3.32 13.42 -22.74
N ARG A 259 3.46 13.10 -21.45
CA ARG A 259 2.48 13.47 -20.41
C ARG A 259 2.72 14.87 -19.88
N PHE A 260 3.95 15.19 -19.53
CA PHE A 260 4.30 16.39 -18.77
C PHE A 260 5.44 17.19 -19.42
N PRO A 261 5.52 18.50 -19.14
CA PRO A 261 6.60 19.37 -19.62
C PRO A 261 7.96 19.03 -19.01
N GLN A 262 9.02 19.58 -19.60
CA GLN A 262 10.41 19.33 -19.21
C GLN A 262 10.70 19.64 -17.75
N ASP A 263 10.05 20.64 -17.15
CA ASP A 263 10.27 20.98 -15.74
C ASP A 263 9.87 19.86 -14.78
N ILE A 264 8.72 19.21 -15.03
CA ILE A 264 8.29 18.04 -14.26
C ILE A 264 9.23 16.85 -14.53
N ALA A 265 9.72 16.71 -15.78
CA ALA A 265 10.70 15.70 -16.12
C ALA A 265 12.03 15.88 -15.35
N ASN A 266 12.50 17.12 -15.22
CA ASN A 266 13.69 17.47 -14.45
C ASN A 266 13.50 17.14 -12.96
N LEU A 267 12.37 17.54 -12.37
CA LEU A 267 12.04 17.20 -10.98
C LEU A 267 12.02 15.69 -10.76
N ALA A 268 11.37 14.96 -11.67
CA ALA A 268 11.31 13.51 -11.60
C ALA A 268 12.71 12.86 -11.69
N CYS A 269 13.58 13.35 -12.57
CA CYS A 269 14.98 12.90 -12.66
C CYS A 269 15.74 13.15 -11.35
N GLU A 270 15.64 14.37 -10.80
CA GLU A 270 16.36 14.74 -9.57
C GLU A 270 15.90 13.91 -8.36
N ILE A 271 14.60 13.60 -8.26
CA ILE A 271 14.08 12.68 -7.25
C ILE A 271 14.68 11.28 -7.44
N LEU A 272 14.74 10.76 -8.67
CA LEU A 272 15.30 9.44 -8.93
C LEU A 272 16.80 9.35 -8.60
N LYS A 273 17.56 10.43 -8.77
CA LYS A 273 18.97 10.50 -8.37
C LYS A 273 19.18 10.27 -6.87
N TRP A 274 18.15 10.43 -6.02
CA TRP A 274 18.26 10.10 -4.60
C TRP A 274 18.57 8.62 -4.38
N LYS A 275 18.20 7.74 -5.32
CA LYS A 275 18.57 6.32 -5.26
C LYS A 275 20.08 6.08 -5.31
N ASN A 276 20.85 6.99 -5.89
CA ASN A 276 22.32 6.89 -5.94
C ASN A 276 23.00 7.06 -4.58
N MET A 277 22.24 7.48 -3.56
CA MET A 277 22.70 7.43 -2.17
C MET A 277 22.62 6.02 -1.58
N LEU A 278 21.82 5.13 -2.18
CA LEU A 278 21.56 3.77 -1.69
C LEU A 278 22.42 2.73 -2.42
N SER A 279 22.50 2.81 -3.75
CA SER A 279 23.28 1.93 -4.62
C SER A 279 23.49 2.63 -5.97
N GLU A 280 24.33 2.07 -6.84
CA GLU A 280 24.53 2.63 -8.18
C GLU A 280 23.31 2.34 -9.07
N TYR A 281 22.51 3.38 -9.37
CA TYR A 281 21.38 3.28 -10.30
C TYR A 281 21.66 4.11 -11.55
N LEU A 282 21.50 3.48 -12.71
CA LEU A 282 21.51 4.17 -13.99
C LEU A 282 20.20 4.95 -14.18
N ILE A 283 20.25 6.27 -13.99
CA ILE A 283 19.10 7.16 -14.19
C ILE A 283 19.22 7.82 -15.56
N PHE A 284 18.40 7.40 -16.51
CA PHE A 284 18.33 8.03 -17.83
C PHE A 284 17.71 9.42 -17.75
N PRO A 285 18.22 10.42 -18.49
CA PRO A 285 17.57 11.71 -18.62
C PRO A 285 16.15 11.56 -19.16
N ILE A 286 15.17 12.20 -18.53
CA ILE A 286 13.78 12.20 -18.99
C ILE A 286 13.54 13.44 -19.84
N LYS A 287 13.05 13.26 -21.06
CA LYS A 287 12.63 14.36 -21.94
C LYS A 287 11.13 14.58 -21.82
N GLY A 288 10.72 15.67 -21.17
CA GLY A 288 9.32 16.07 -21.04
C GLY A 288 8.87 16.89 -22.25
N SER A 289 8.25 16.24 -23.23
CA SER A 289 7.77 16.93 -24.43
C SER A 289 6.44 17.67 -24.19
N GLY A 290 5.72 17.32 -23.11
CA GLY A 290 4.33 17.71 -22.93
C GLY A 290 3.45 17.27 -24.11
N GLY A 291 2.31 17.93 -24.27
CA GLY A 291 1.42 17.70 -25.42
C GLY A 291 0.16 16.88 -25.13
N LYS A 292 -0.04 16.45 -23.88
CA LYS A 292 -1.32 15.88 -23.47
C LYS A 292 -2.36 17.00 -23.24
N ASN A 293 -3.56 16.77 -23.76
CA ASN A 293 -4.68 17.69 -23.54
C ASN A 293 -5.04 17.77 -22.06
N SER A 294 -5.42 18.98 -21.65
CA SER A 294 -5.89 19.21 -20.29
C SER A 294 -7.13 18.39 -19.98
N ASN A 295 -7.14 17.72 -18.84
CA ASN A 295 -8.33 17.05 -18.33
C ASN A 295 -9.03 17.83 -17.20
N GLN A 296 -8.51 19.02 -16.84
CA GLN A 296 -8.99 19.90 -15.77
C GLN A 296 -9.05 19.28 -14.36
N LEU A 297 -8.66 18.01 -14.20
CA LEU A 297 -8.72 17.29 -12.93
C LEU A 297 -7.62 17.78 -11.98
N LYS A 298 -7.97 17.92 -10.71
CA LYS A 298 -7.06 18.26 -9.62
C LYS A 298 -7.07 17.14 -8.60
N ALA A 299 -5.90 16.67 -8.21
CA ALA A 299 -5.80 15.60 -7.22
C ALA A 299 -4.83 15.96 -6.08
N THR A 300 -5.25 15.70 -4.84
CA THR A 300 -4.36 15.56 -3.69
C THR A 300 -3.87 14.12 -3.62
N ILE A 301 -2.56 13.93 -3.69
CA ILE A 301 -1.91 12.62 -3.63
C ILE A 301 -1.10 12.52 -2.33
N ALA A 302 -1.35 11.47 -1.56
CA ALA A 302 -0.62 11.15 -0.33
C ALA A 302 0.02 9.75 -0.37
N ARG A 303 1.08 9.56 0.40
CA ARG A 303 1.75 8.26 0.57
C ARG A 303 0.89 7.29 1.39
N THR A 304 0.21 7.79 2.41
CA THR A 304 -0.50 7.00 3.42
C THR A 304 -2.00 7.28 3.42
N ASN A 305 -2.80 6.29 3.84
CA ASN A 305 -4.25 6.46 4.03
C ASN A 305 -4.56 7.50 5.13
N LEU A 306 -3.77 7.50 6.21
CA LEU A 306 -3.89 8.47 7.30
C LEU A 306 -3.67 9.91 6.80
N GLY A 307 -2.59 10.15 6.05
CA GLY A 307 -2.29 11.45 5.46
C GLY A 307 -3.37 11.88 4.46
N LEU A 308 -3.85 10.96 3.62
CA LEU A 308 -4.92 11.25 2.66
C LEU A 308 -6.23 11.69 3.34
N LEU A 309 -6.69 10.90 4.33
CA LEU A 309 -7.91 11.22 5.06
C LEU A 309 -7.75 12.51 5.86
N GLY A 310 -6.58 12.77 6.45
CA GLY A 310 -6.29 14.05 7.09
C GLY A 310 -6.47 15.25 6.16
N LYS A 311 -5.94 15.17 4.93
CA LYS A 311 -6.14 16.22 3.92
C LYS A 311 -7.60 16.33 3.46
N ALA A 312 -8.33 15.23 3.40
CA ALA A 312 -9.76 15.26 3.08
C ALA A 312 -10.59 15.92 4.19
N PHE A 313 -10.27 15.64 5.46
CA PHE A 313 -10.89 16.27 6.62
C PHE A 313 -10.64 17.78 6.62
N GLU A 314 -9.39 18.21 6.43
CA GLU A 314 -9.06 19.64 6.31
C GLU A 314 -9.84 20.32 5.18
N PHE A 315 -9.99 19.64 4.03
CA PHE A 315 -10.72 20.20 2.89
C PHE A 315 -12.21 20.41 3.16
N VAL A 316 -12.87 19.45 3.83
CA VAL A 316 -14.30 19.57 4.17
C VAL A 316 -14.55 20.53 5.33
N GLU A 317 -13.59 20.70 6.25
CA GLU A 317 -13.70 21.62 7.38
C GLU A 317 -13.41 23.08 7.02
N GLN A 318 -12.43 23.34 6.16
CA GLN A 318 -12.09 24.71 5.72
C GLN A 318 -13.17 25.33 4.83
N SER A 319 -14.06 24.52 4.28
CA SER A 319 -15.06 24.98 3.34
C SER A 319 -16.33 25.44 4.05
N HIS A 320 -16.64 26.74 4.02
CA HIS A 320 -17.91 27.28 4.53
C HIS A 320 -19.16 26.71 3.82
N LYS A 321 -18.99 26.05 2.66
CA LYS A 321 -20.02 25.35 1.90
C LYS A 321 -19.48 24.00 1.45
N THR A 322 -20.32 22.97 1.43
CA THR A 322 -19.99 21.64 0.89
C THR A 322 -19.36 21.76 -0.51
N GLN A 323 -18.14 21.23 -0.66
CA GLN A 323 -17.41 21.23 -1.93
C GLN A 323 -17.34 19.80 -2.46
N PRO A 324 -17.64 19.56 -3.75
CA PRO A 324 -17.64 18.22 -4.29
C PRO A 324 -16.22 17.64 -4.29
N LEU A 325 -16.07 16.43 -3.76
CA LEU A 325 -14.82 15.68 -3.75
C LEU A 325 -15.02 14.26 -4.26
N TYR A 326 -13.96 13.64 -4.74
CA TYR A 326 -13.98 12.26 -5.21
C TYR A 326 -12.79 11.48 -4.65
N PHE A 327 -12.98 10.20 -4.37
CA PHE A 327 -11.91 9.29 -3.90
C PHE A 327 -11.63 8.23 -4.96
N GLU A 328 -10.38 8.17 -5.42
CA GLU A 328 -9.96 7.06 -6.29
C GLU A 328 -10.01 5.74 -5.52
N GLY A 329 -10.66 4.73 -6.08
CA GLY A 329 -10.81 3.41 -5.46
C GLY A 329 -11.96 3.26 -4.46
N ASN A 330 -12.95 4.17 -4.47
CA ASN A 330 -14.09 4.24 -3.54
C ASN A 330 -13.66 4.66 -2.12
N VAL A 331 -14.42 5.57 -1.50
CA VAL A 331 -14.17 6.06 -0.14
C VAL A 331 -14.12 4.93 0.90
N ASN A 332 -14.93 3.89 0.74
CA ASN A 332 -14.97 2.75 1.65
C ASN A 332 -13.64 1.98 1.66
N SER A 333 -12.85 2.00 0.60
CA SER A 333 -11.53 1.34 0.61
C SER A 333 -10.53 1.97 1.57
N TYR A 334 -10.82 3.16 2.10
CA TYR A 334 -10.01 3.85 3.12
C TYR A 334 -10.60 3.74 4.53
N LEU A 335 -11.85 3.27 4.66
CA LEU A 335 -12.59 3.20 5.92
C LEU A 335 -12.76 1.77 6.44
N TYR A 336 -12.32 0.78 5.67
CA TYR A 336 -12.43 -0.65 5.98
C TYR A 336 -11.09 -1.33 5.70
N ALA A 337 -10.78 -2.35 6.50
CA ALA A 337 -9.73 -3.33 6.21
C ALA A 337 -10.30 -4.46 5.30
N ASP A 338 -9.42 -5.20 4.64
CA ASP A 338 -9.73 -6.28 3.70
C ASP A 338 -10.50 -7.42 4.41
N ASP A 339 -10.20 -7.67 5.70
CA ASP A 339 -10.92 -8.64 6.53
C ASP A 339 -12.35 -8.16 6.93
N GLY A 340 -12.72 -6.92 6.59
CA GLY A 340 -14.07 -6.35 6.77
C GLY A 340 -14.23 -5.43 7.97
N ALA A 341 -13.24 -5.37 8.86
CA ALA A 341 -13.24 -4.46 10.00
C ALA A 341 -13.33 -3.00 9.54
N SER A 342 -14.32 -2.27 10.08
CA SER A 342 -14.50 -0.86 9.74
C SER A 342 -13.80 0.06 10.73
N LEU A 343 -13.55 1.30 10.31
CA LEU A 343 -13.08 2.37 11.18
C LEU A 343 -14.01 2.58 12.39
N PHE A 344 -15.32 2.36 12.22
CA PHE A 344 -16.30 2.46 13.30
C PHE A 344 -16.24 1.29 14.28
N ASP A 345 -15.91 0.07 13.82
CA ASP A 345 -15.68 -1.07 14.71
C ASP A 345 -14.50 -0.78 15.65
N VAL A 346 -13.40 -0.27 15.08
CA VAL A 346 -12.20 0.12 15.84
C VAL A 346 -12.49 1.29 16.79
N LEU A 347 -13.27 2.30 16.36
CA LEU A 347 -13.70 3.40 17.21
C LEU A 347 -14.61 2.93 18.37
N ASN A 348 -15.51 1.99 18.10
CA ASN A 348 -16.37 1.43 19.15
C ASN A 348 -15.57 0.61 20.15
N LEU A 349 -14.55 -0.14 19.71
CA LEU A 349 -13.61 -0.80 20.63
C LEU A 349 -12.84 0.23 21.48
N TYR A 350 -12.36 1.32 20.87
CA TYR A 350 -11.68 2.42 21.58
C TYR A 350 -12.56 3.05 22.65
N ASN A 351 -13.87 3.18 22.39
CA ASN A 351 -14.85 3.75 23.30
C ASN A 351 -15.49 2.73 24.27
N HIS A 352 -15.03 1.46 24.29
CA HIS A 352 -15.61 0.37 25.09
C HIS A 352 -17.09 0.06 24.78
N ASN A 353 -17.56 0.38 23.57
CA ASN A 353 -18.92 0.13 23.10
C ASN A 353 -19.01 -1.23 22.38
N HIS A 354 -18.68 -2.33 23.08
CA HIS A 354 -18.56 -3.67 22.47
C HIS A 354 -19.82 -4.17 21.75
N GLU A 355 -21.01 -3.76 22.22
CA GLU A 355 -22.28 -4.15 21.61
C GLU A 355 -22.46 -3.60 20.19
N MET A 356 -21.80 -2.50 19.86
CA MET A 356 -21.89 -1.82 18.58
C MET A 356 -20.87 -2.34 17.54
N ILE A 357 -19.97 -3.24 17.94
CA ILE A 357 -18.95 -3.84 17.07
C ILE A 357 -19.58 -4.96 16.25
N LYS A 358 -19.48 -4.86 14.92
CA LYS A 358 -20.03 -5.82 13.95
C LYS A 358 -18.99 -6.84 13.50
N ASP A 359 -17.76 -6.40 13.30
CA ASP A 359 -16.69 -7.27 12.83
C ASP A 359 -16.29 -8.30 13.90
N ALA A 360 -16.21 -9.57 13.51
CA ALA A 360 -15.97 -10.68 14.43
C ALA A 360 -14.56 -10.67 15.03
N LEU A 361 -13.56 -10.26 14.24
CA LEU A 361 -12.17 -10.16 14.70
C LEU A 361 -12.07 -9.04 15.74
N ILE A 362 -12.56 -7.83 15.41
CA ILE A 362 -12.50 -6.69 16.33
C ILE A 362 -13.30 -6.98 17.61
N LYS A 363 -14.45 -7.63 17.50
CA LYS A 363 -15.31 -7.98 18.64
C LYS A 363 -14.67 -9.02 19.58
N SER A 364 -13.72 -9.83 19.08
CA SER A 364 -13.03 -10.83 19.90
C SER A 364 -12.03 -10.21 20.89
N PHE A 365 -11.60 -8.97 20.67
CA PHE A 365 -10.69 -8.26 21.57
C PHE A 365 -11.45 -7.67 22.75
N ASN A 366 -10.86 -7.78 23.95
CA ASN A 366 -11.46 -7.25 25.19
C ASN A 366 -11.33 -5.73 25.31
N ASP A 367 -10.26 -5.18 24.74
CA ASP A 367 -10.00 -3.74 24.75
C ASP A 367 -9.12 -3.36 23.56
N PHE A 368 -8.90 -2.05 23.43
CA PHE A 368 -8.10 -1.49 22.35
C PHE A 368 -6.63 -1.93 22.39
N SER A 369 -6.08 -2.26 23.57
CA SER A 369 -4.69 -2.69 23.70
C SER A 369 -4.47 -4.11 23.17
N GLU A 370 -5.45 -5.00 23.29
CA GLU A 370 -5.40 -6.32 22.62
C GLU A 370 -5.38 -6.19 21.09
N LEU A 371 -6.12 -5.23 20.52
CA LEU A 371 -6.06 -4.94 19.08
C LEU A 371 -4.68 -4.39 18.67
N GLU A 372 -4.08 -3.50 19.47
CA GLU A 372 -2.73 -3.01 19.23
C GLU A 372 -1.71 -4.15 19.24
N GLU A 373 -1.81 -5.05 20.20
CA GLU A 373 -0.95 -6.25 20.28
C GLU A 373 -1.12 -7.13 19.04
N TYR A 374 -2.35 -7.35 18.59
CA TYR A 374 -2.63 -8.11 17.38
C TYR A 374 -1.97 -7.49 16.15
N VAL A 375 -2.11 -6.18 15.95
CA VAL A 375 -1.50 -5.47 14.83
C VAL A 375 0.02 -5.62 14.84
N MET A 376 0.66 -5.49 16.01
CA MET A 376 2.12 -5.65 16.15
C MET A 376 2.58 -7.08 15.85
N LYS A 377 1.89 -8.09 16.38
CA LYS A 377 2.26 -9.49 16.20
C LYS A 377 2.02 -10.00 14.77
N THR A 378 1.10 -9.41 14.02
CA THR A 378 0.71 -9.88 12.68
C THR A 378 1.24 -9.03 11.52
N GLU A 379 1.69 -7.80 11.80
CA GLU A 379 1.97 -6.75 10.81
C GLU A 379 0.76 -6.43 9.91
N ASP A 380 -0.44 -6.46 10.48
CA ASP A 380 -1.65 -6.04 9.77
C ASP A 380 -1.64 -4.52 9.52
N ASN A 381 -1.08 -4.14 8.37
CA ASN A 381 -0.91 -2.75 7.98
C ASN A 381 -2.23 -1.99 7.85
N GLN A 382 -3.31 -2.66 7.43
CA GLN A 382 -4.60 -1.99 7.25
C GLN A 382 -5.27 -1.72 8.59
N LEU A 383 -5.29 -2.69 9.50
CA LEU A 383 -5.76 -2.45 10.86
C LEU A 383 -4.88 -1.45 11.60
N SER A 384 -3.56 -1.47 11.40
CA SER A 384 -2.64 -0.45 11.93
C SER A 384 -3.08 0.96 11.54
N VAL A 385 -3.41 1.16 10.27
CA VAL A 385 -3.90 2.45 9.76
C VAL A 385 -5.21 2.86 10.44
N LEU A 386 -6.17 1.94 10.60
CA LEU A 386 -7.43 2.25 11.27
C LEU A 386 -7.21 2.62 12.74
N VAL A 387 -6.35 1.89 13.45
CA VAL A 387 -5.92 2.18 14.83
C VAL A 387 -5.31 3.58 14.92
N GLU A 388 -4.43 3.95 14.00
CA GLU A 388 -3.81 5.28 13.95
C GLU A 388 -4.83 6.40 13.69
N ILE A 389 -5.76 6.20 12.76
CA ILE A 389 -6.83 7.17 12.47
C ILE A 389 -7.73 7.37 13.69
N VAL A 390 -8.16 6.28 14.35
CA VAL A 390 -8.99 6.34 15.57
C VAL A 390 -8.27 7.06 16.69
N LYS A 391 -6.99 6.79 16.92
CA LYS A 391 -6.20 7.53 17.93
C LYS A 391 -6.06 9.02 17.63
N LYS A 392 -5.99 9.39 16.35
CA LYS A 392 -5.76 10.78 15.94
C LYS A 392 -7.02 11.63 16.03
N TYR A 393 -8.16 11.10 15.59
CA TYR A 393 -9.40 11.86 15.44
C TYR A 393 -10.49 11.47 16.45
N GLU A 394 -10.34 10.34 17.14
CA GLU A 394 -11.24 9.87 18.21
C GLU A 394 -12.73 10.05 17.85
N ASN A 395 -13.47 10.77 18.70
CA ASN A 395 -14.92 10.98 18.58
C ASN A 395 -15.31 12.07 17.56
N GLU A 396 -14.35 12.71 16.88
CA GLU A 396 -14.65 13.60 15.74
C GLU A 396 -14.91 12.80 14.46
N LEU A 397 -14.45 11.55 14.39
CA LEU A 397 -14.57 10.70 13.20
C LEU A 397 -16.01 10.60 12.65
N PRO A 398 -17.07 10.35 13.45
CA PRO A 398 -18.42 10.29 12.91
C PRO A 398 -18.84 11.57 12.17
N LYS A 399 -18.48 12.75 12.71
CA LYS A 399 -18.75 14.04 12.08
C LYS A 399 -17.95 14.19 10.79
N LEU A 400 -16.65 13.93 10.83
CA LEU A 400 -15.75 14.09 9.69
C LEU A 400 -16.10 13.16 8.53
N ILE A 401 -16.42 11.89 8.82
CA ILE A 401 -16.85 10.90 7.82
C ILE A 401 -18.19 11.30 7.19
N ARG A 402 -19.13 11.84 7.98
CA ARG A 402 -20.37 12.39 7.45
C ARG A 402 -20.11 13.53 6.47
N LEU A 403 -19.25 14.48 6.82
CA LEU A 403 -18.89 15.59 5.91
C LEU A 403 -18.25 15.11 4.61
N ILE A 404 -17.40 14.08 4.67
CA ILE A 404 -16.83 13.44 3.47
C ILE A 404 -17.94 12.84 2.61
N ARG A 405 -18.87 12.07 3.21
CA ARG A 405 -19.98 11.44 2.47
C ARG A 405 -20.90 12.46 1.83
N ASP A 406 -21.26 13.52 2.55
CA ASP A 406 -22.11 14.60 2.05
C ASP A 406 -21.44 15.39 0.91
N SER A 407 -20.10 15.36 0.84
CA SER A 407 -19.30 16.02 -0.19
C SER A 407 -18.90 15.09 -1.34
N HIS A 408 -19.13 13.78 -1.23
CA HIS A 408 -18.67 12.79 -2.21
C HIS A 408 -19.54 12.82 -3.48
N VAL A 409 -18.89 12.82 -4.65
CA VAL A 409 -19.56 12.65 -5.94
C VAL A 409 -19.15 11.32 -6.59
N GLU A 410 -20.04 10.75 -7.41
CA GLU A 410 -19.79 9.48 -8.11
C GLU A 410 -18.92 9.65 -9.36
N ASP A 411 -19.03 10.78 -10.07
CA ASP A 411 -18.18 11.09 -11.22
C ASP A 411 -17.04 12.04 -10.82
N LYS A 412 -15.80 11.57 -10.97
CA LYS A 412 -14.60 12.37 -10.69
C LYS A 412 -14.51 13.67 -11.47
N ARG A 413 -15.19 13.80 -12.62
CA ARG A 413 -15.24 15.05 -13.40
C ARG A 413 -16.05 16.16 -12.71
N GLN A 414 -16.94 15.79 -11.79
CA GLN A 414 -17.73 16.73 -10.98
C GLN A 414 -16.99 17.19 -9.72
N ALA A 415 -15.88 16.51 -9.38
CA ALA A 415 -15.13 16.82 -8.18
C ALA A 415 -14.29 18.08 -8.34
N LYS A 416 -14.33 18.95 -7.33
CA LYS A 416 -13.39 20.06 -7.19
C LYS A 416 -11.99 19.56 -6.83
N MET A 417 -11.93 18.48 -6.04
CA MET A 417 -10.69 17.84 -5.62
C MET A 417 -10.86 16.32 -5.61
N ILE A 418 -9.90 15.63 -6.21
CA ILE A 418 -9.76 14.18 -6.13
C ILE A 418 -8.77 13.84 -5.01
N PHE A 419 -9.07 12.85 -4.20
CA PHE A 419 -8.20 12.32 -3.17
C PHE A 419 -7.78 10.90 -3.58
N SER A 420 -6.46 10.66 -3.62
CA SER A 420 -5.92 9.34 -3.94
C SER A 420 -4.62 9.08 -3.19
N THR A 421 -4.41 7.84 -2.78
CA THR A 421 -3.04 7.40 -2.48
C THR A 421 -2.24 7.23 -3.77
N VAL A 422 -0.90 7.21 -3.67
CA VAL A 422 -0.03 6.96 -4.84
C VAL A 422 -0.35 5.63 -5.53
N HIS A 423 -0.57 4.57 -4.74
CA HIS A 423 -0.86 3.23 -5.27
C HIS A 423 -2.14 3.19 -6.10
N ARG A 424 -3.17 3.95 -5.68
CA ARG A 424 -4.46 4.06 -6.38
C ARG A 424 -4.38 4.98 -7.60
N SER A 425 -3.54 6.02 -7.56
CA SER A 425 -3.36 6.95 -8.68
C SER A 425 -2.42 6.43 -9.78
N LYS A 426 -1.72 5.31 -9.56
CA LYS A 426 -0.92 4.67 -10.61
C LYS A 426 -1.80 4.29 -11.81
N GLY A 427 -1.36 4.66 -13.00
CA GLY A 427 -2.14 4.58 -14.24
C GLY A 427 -3.10 5.75 -14.48
N MET A 428 -3.37 6.59 -13.48
CA MET A 428 -4.20 7.79 -13.60
C MET A 428 -3.36 9.03 -13.87
N GLU A 429 -4.00 10.11 -14.27
CA GLU A 429 -3.35 11.36 -14.64
C GLU A 429 -4.24 12.56 -14.34
N TYR A 430 -3.63 13.67 -13.91
CA TYR A 430 -4.35 14.88 -13.47
C TYR A 430 -3.68 16.13 -14.03
N ASP A 431 -4.47 17.13 -14.41
CA ASP A 431 -3.95 18.42 -14.86
C ASP A 431 -3.04 19.05 -13.80
N THR A 432 -3.46 18.95 -12.53
CA THR A 432 -2.72 19.44 -11.37
C THR A 432 -2.68 18.42 -10.25
N VAL A 433 -1.50 18.20 -9.68
CA VAL A 433 -1.27 17.34 -8.51
C VAL A 433 -0.83 18.19 -7.31
N PHE A 434 -1.44 17.96 -6.16
CA PHE A 434 -1.04 18.48 -4.85
C PHE A 434 -0.46 17.32 -4.05
N LEU A 435 0.83 17.37 -3.77
CA LEU A 435 1.49 16.35 -2.95
C LEU A 435 1.35 16.70 -1.48
N HIS A 436 0.90 15.74 -0.68
CA HIS A 436 1.02 15.82 0.76
C HIS A 436 2.49 15.68 1.20
N ASN A 437 2.81 16.00 2.47
CA ASN A 437 4.18 16.00 3.01
C ASN A 437 4.59 14.65 3.64
N ASP A 438 3.76 13.60 3.52
CA ASP A 438 3.95 12.31 4.20
C ASP A 438 4.94 11.35 3.50
N PHE A 439 5.53 11.77 2.38
CA PHE A 439 6.52 11.02 1.61
C PHE A 439 7.91 10.96 2.27
N LEU A 440 8.80 10.14 1.71
CA LEU A 440 10.22 10.14 2.04
C LEU A 440 10.87 11.45 1.58
N THR A 441 11.61 12.11 2.47
CA THR A 441 12.36 13.34 2.17
C THR A 441 13.84 13.02 1.96
N HIS A 442 14.55 13.84 1.18
CA HIS A 442 15.99 13.72 0.99
C HIS A 442 16.76 13.68 2.33
N ARG A 443 16.37 14.56 3.28
CA ARG A 443 16.93 14.61 4.63
C ARG A 443 16.68 13.32 5.43
N LYS A 444 15.47 12.75 5.36
CA LYS A 444 15.15 11.50 6.06
C LYS A 444 15.92 10.33 5.46
N LEU A 445 16.04 10.28 4.13
CA LEU A 445 16.84 9.27 3.44
C LEU A 445 18.31 9.33 3.88
N LYS A 446 18.93 10.51 3.87
CA LYS A 446 20.31 10.71 4.34
C LYS A 446 20.50 10.22 5.78
N ARG A 447 19.61 10.64 6.69
CA ARG A 447 19.66 10.21 8.11
C ARG A 447 19.54 8.69 8.28
N LEU A 448 18.75 8.01 7.45
CA LEU A 448 18.61 6.55 7.51
C LEU A 448 19.88 5.84 7.01
N ILE A 449 20.52 6.39 5.98
CA ILE A 449 21.79 5.87 5.45
C ILE A 449 22.92 6.07 6.46
N ASP A 450 23.02 7.27 7.06
CA ASP A 450 24.04 7.58 8.07
C ASP A 450 23.95 6.66 9.30
N LYS A 451 22.75 6.13 9.59
CA LYS A 451 22.48 5.20 10.70
C LYS A 451 22.45 3.72 10.30
N LYS A 452 22.86 3.39 9.08
CA LYS A 452 22.81 2.02 8.54
C LYS A 452 23.59 1.01 9.36
N GLU A 453 24.69 1.43 9.99
CA GLU A 453 25.51 0.58 10.86
C GLU A 453 24.81 0.24 12.19
N GLU A 454 23.97 1.14 12.70
CA GLU A 454 23.21 0.94 13.94
C GLU A 454 21.93 0.12 13.71
N ASN A 455 21.27 0.33 12.56
CA ASN A 455 20.03 -0.35 12.21
C ASN A 455 20.11 -0.81 10.75
N PRO A 456 20.10 -2.13 10.48
CA PRO A 456 20.08 -2.66 9.13
C PRO A 456 18.92 -2.04 8.34
N ILE A 457 19.25 -1.40 7.21
CA ILE A 457 18.24 -0.84 6.31
C ILE A 457 18.01 -1.77 5.12
N ASP A 458 16.76 -1.90 4.74
CA ASP A 458 16.37 -2.54 3.49
C ASP A 458 16.49 -1.51 2.35
N ILE A 459 17.57 -1.66 1.57
CA ILE A 459 17.88 -0.78 0.44
C ILE A 459 16.75 -0.82 -0.61
N SER A 460 16.16 -1.98 -0.85
CA SER A 460 15.11 -2.15 -1.86
C SER A 460 13.84 -1.39 -1.45
N LYS A 461 13.43 -1.51 -0.18
CA LYS A 461 12.29 -0.74 0.36
C LYS A 461 12.52 0.77 0.31
N LEU A 462 13.73 1.24 0.61
CA LEU A 462 14.04 2.68 0.51
C LEU A 462 14.04 3.17 -0.95
N ALA A 463 14.55 2.37 -1.89
CA ALA A 463 14.50 2.70 -3.31
C ALA A 463 13.05 2.71 -3.84
N GLU A 464 12.18 1.84 -3.33
CA GLU A 464 10.75 1.86 -3.61
C GLU A 464 10.08 3.12 -3.05
N GLU A 465 10.43 3.59 -1.85
CA GLU A 465 9.88 4.85 -1.32
C GLU A 465 10.26 6.07 -2.18
N VAL A 466 11.44 6.06 -2.82
CA VAL A 466 11.80 7.06 -3.84
C VAL A 466 10.94 6.90 -5.10
N ASN A 467 10.69 5.67 -5.56
CA ASN A 467 9.76 5.39 -6.66
C ASN A 467 8.36 5.91 -6.36
N VAL A 468 7.87 5.78 -5.12
CA VAL A 468 6.55 6.26 -4.74
C VAL A 468 6.43 7.78 -4.92
N LEU A 469 7.45 8.56 -4.56
CA LEU A 469 7.46 10.01 -4.83
C LEU A 469 7.55 10.31 -6.33
N TYR A 470 8.38 9.58 -7.08
CA TYR A 470 8.47 9.69 -8.54
C TYR A 470 7.11 9.41 -9.22
N VAL A 471 6.42 8.34 -8.83
CA VAL A 471 5.09 8.00 -9.36
C VAL A 471 4.12 9.14 -9.09
N ALA A 472 4.11 9.69 -7.87
CA ALA A 472 3.21 10.77 -7.48
C ALA A 472 3.41 12.05 -8.32
N VAL A 473 4.67 12.51 -8.46
CA VAL A 473 5.02 13.68 -9.28
C VAL A 473 4.63 13.46 -10.74
N THR A 474 4.92 12.28 -11.29
CA THR A 474 4.66 11.96 -12.71
C THR A 474 3.19 11.70 -13.04
N ARG A 475 2.26 11.80 -12.07
CA ARG A 475 0.81 11.81 -12.37
C ARG A 475 0.33 13.15 -12.92
N ALA A 476 1.09 14.23 -12.70
CA ALA A 476 0.75 15.56 -13.20
C ALA A 476 0.93 15.66 -14.73
N ILE A 477 0.00 16.36 -15.37
CA ILE A 477 0.09 16.75 -16.79
C ILE A 477 0.70 18.15 -16.90
N LYS A 478 0.28 19.10 -16.05
CA LYS A 478 0.75 20.49 -16.13
C LYS A 478 1.46 20.98 -14.88
N ASN A 479 0.86 20.80 -13.70
CA ASN A 479 1.34 21.45 -12.48
C ASN A 479 1.50 20.47 -11.32
N VAL A 480 2.58 20.65 -10.56
CA VAL A 480 2.82 19.96 -9.29
C VAL A 480 2.93 21.00 -8.19
N PHE A 481 2.09 20.86 -7.16
CA PHE A 481 2.23 21.58 -5.90
C PHE A 481 2.92 20.65 -4.90
N ILE A 482 4.05 21.08 -4.35
CA ILE A 482 4.93 20.24 -3.55
C ILE A 482 5.46 21.01 -2.34
N HIS A 483 5.58 20.32 -1.20
CA HIS A 483 6.19 20.91 0.00
C HIS A 483 7.70 21.07 -0.16
N LYS A 484 8.27 22.11 0.44
CA LYS A 484 9.70 22.43 0.33
C LYS A 484 10.62 21.28 0.78
N ASN A 485 10.21 20.52 1.78
CA ASN A 485 10.96 19.37 2.31
C ASN A 485 11.01 18.15 1.36
N LEU A 486 10.15 18.11 0.34
CA LEU A 486 10.12 17.07 -0.69
C LEU A 486 10.84 17.48 -1.98
N LEU A 487 11.26 18.73 -2.10
CA LEU A 487 12.05 19.19 -3.24
C LEU A 487 13.52 18.74 -3.10
N PRO A 488 14.17 18.37 -4.22
CA PRO A 488 15.63 18.22 -4.26
C PRO A 488 16.33 19.50 -3.79
N GLU A 489 17.49 19.36 -3.15
CA GLU A 489 18.29 20.51 -2.75
C GLU A 489 18.64 21.35 -3.99
N PHE A 490 18.43 22.66 -3.89
CA PHE A 490 18.71 23.63 -4.97
C PHE A 490 17.89 23.45 -6.26
N PHE A 491 16.71 22.82 -6.21
CA PHE A 491 15.84 22.74 -7.38
C PHE A 491 15.37 24.14 -7.83
N PRO A 492 15.55 24.52 -9.12
CA PRO A 492 15.24 25.86 -9.60
C PRO A 492 13.74 26.15 -9.57
N ASN A 493 13.38 27.43 -9.46
CA ASN A 493 11.99 27.87 -9.63
C ASN A 493 11.51 27.50 -11.03
N SER A 494 10.29 26.95 -11.12
CA SER A 494 9.67 26.53 -12.37
C SER A 494 8.22 27.00 -12.42
N PRO A 495 7.70 27.38 -13.61
CA PRO A 495 6.28 27.68 -13.79
C PRO A 495 5.35 26.49 -13.48
N ASN A 496 5.82 25.26 -13.68
CA ASN A 496 5.05 24.03 -13.50
C ASN A 496 5.15 23.45 -12.08
N ILE A 497 6.09 23.93 -11.26
CA ILE A 497 6.36 23.41 -9.92
C ILE A 497 6.15 24.52 -8.90
N LYS A 498 5.12 24.37 -8.07
CA LYS A 498 4.69 25.37 -7.10
C LYS A 498 4.96 24.89 -5.69
N VAL A 499 5.73 25.67 -4.94
CA VAL A 499 6.06 25.34 -3.55
C VAL A 499 4.90 25.73 -2.65
N LEU A 500 4.37 24.79 -1.88
CA LEU A 500 3.35 25.07 -0.87
C LEU A 500 3.99 25.76 0.35
N SER A 501 3.43 26.88 0.80
CA SER A 501 3.93 27.64 1.96
C SER A 501 3.68 26.87 3.26
N SER A 502 4.73 26.77 4.06
CA SER A 502 4.82 25.98 5.29
C SER A 502 4.31 26.74 6.52
N GLU A 503 3.05 26.53 6.91
CA GLU A 503 2.60 26.76 8.30
C GLU A 503 2.45 25.45 9.10
N ILE A 504 2.68 24.29 8.46
CA ILE A 504 2.30 22.97 9.00
C ILE A 504 3.50 22.03 9.22
N ASP A 505 4.71 22.42 8.79
CA ASP A 505 5.87 21.52 8.73
C ASP A 505 6.36 21.03 10.11
N GLU A 506 6.05 21.70 11.23
CA GLU A 506 6.42 21.25 12.58
C GLU A 506 5.38 20.32 13.23
N ARG A 507 4.09 20.48 12.93
CA ARG A 507 3.01 19.67 13.54
C ARG A 507 2.92 18.26 12.94
N ASP A 508 3.24 18.12 11.65
CA ASP A 508 3.24 16.81 10.98
C ASP A 508 4.52 16.01 11.25
N GLU A 509 5.67 16.66 11.44
CA GLU A 509 6.86 15.98 11.99
C GLU A 509 6.60 15.48 13.42
N ASP A 510 5.84 16.21 14.24
CA ASP A 510 5.45 15.77 15.60
C ASP A 510 4.49 14.57 15.55
N ASN A 511 3.54 14.54 14.62
CA ASN A 511 2.67 13.38 14.39
C ASN A 511 3.46 12.15 13.90
N LYS A 512 4.40 12.35 12.98
CA LYS A 512 5.29 11.28 12.47
C LYS A 512 6.26 10.80 13.55
N ARG A 513 6.77 11.70 14.40
CA ARG A 513 7.56 11.35 15.59
C ARG A 513 6.73 10.56 16.60
N ARG A 514 5.48 10.92 16.86
CA ARG A 514 4.58 10.14 17.72
C ARG A 514 4.31 8.74 17.16
N LEU A 515 4.25 8.61 15.83
CA LEU A 515 4.11 7.34 15.13
C LEU A 515 5.38 6.47 15.25
N ASP A 516 6.55 7.05 15.04
CA ASP A 516 7.84 6.39 15.21
C ASP A 516 8.08 6.05 16.71
N GLU A 517 7.66 6.92 17.64
CA GLU A 517 7.65 6.66 19.08
C GLU A 517 6.70 5.53 19.46
N PHE A 518 5.53 5.41 18.85
CA PHE A 518 4.60 4.30 19.10
C PHE A 518 5.25 2.96 18.72
N ARG A 519 5.90 2.91 17.54
CA ARG A 519 6.67 1.73 17.08
C ARG A 519 7.85 1.41 18.00
N LEU A 520 8.47 2.43 18.58
CA LEU A 520 9.57 2.29 19.54
C LEU A 520 9.09 1.97 20.97
N ARG A 521 7.85 2.30 21.37
CA ARG A 521 7.31 2.02 22.71
C ARG A 521 7.08 0.53 22.95
N GLY A 522 6.93 -0.29 21.90
CA GLY A 522 6.97 -1.75 22.00
C GLY A 522 8.35 -2.32 22.37
N ARG A 523 9.42 -1.52 22.32
CA ARG A 523 10.80 -1.94 22.64
C ARG A 523 11.21 -1.70 24.10
N LYS A 524 10.39 -1.05 24.92
CA LYS A 524 10.71 -0.81 26.33
C LYS A 524 9.91 -1.76 27.21
N ASP A 525 10.62 -2.61 27.96
CA ASP A 525 10.09 -3.21 29.17
C ASP A 525 9.40 -2.12 30.01
N LYS A 526 8.14 -2.37 30.36
CA LYS A 526 7.36 -1.46 31.22
C LYS A 526 7.93 -1.50 32.64
N SER A 527 8.91 -0.66 32.90
CA SER A 527 9.19 -0.13 34.23
C SER A 527 9.39 1.38 34.14
N TYR A 528 8.31 2.15 34.15
CA TYR A 528 8.42 3.59 34.40
C TYR A 528 8.74 3.80 35.88
N SER A 529 9.75 4.61 36.19
CA SER A 529 9.97 5.01 37.58
C SER A 529 8.85 5.97 38.02
N ILE A 530 8.40 5.85 39.27
CA ILE A 530 7.36 6.72 39.85
C ILE A 530 7.76 8.21 39.73
N GLU A 531 9.06 8.49 39.70
CA GLU A 531 9.63 9.82 39.57
C GLU A 531 9.41 10.44 38.18
N GLU A 532 9.49 9.66 37.10
CA GLU A 532 9.21 10.16 35.73
C GLU A 532 7.72 10.51 35.53
N VAL A 533 6.81 9.74 36.12
CA VAL A 533 5.37 10.02 36.06
C VAL A 533 5.01 11.26 36.87
N ARG A 534 5.70 11.50 38.00
CA ARG A 534 5.51 12.68 38.84
C ARG A 534 6.00 14.00 38.23
N LYS A 535 6.89 13.96 37.23
CA LYS A 535 7.28 15.18 36.48
C LYS A 535 6.10 15.85 35.78
N ASN A 536 5.17 15.05 35.25
CA ASN A 536 4.00 15.56 34.50
C ASN A 536 2.70 15.53 35.32
N ASN A 537 2.65 14.73 36.39
CA ASN A 537 1.48 14.59 37.26
C ASN A 537 1.96 14.52 38.74
N PRO A 538 2.15 15.66 39.41
CA PRO A 538 2.75 15.72 40.76
C PRO A 538 2.07 14.83 41.81
N ASP A 539 0.78 14.56 41.63
CA ASP A 539 -0.04 13.77 42.56
C ASP A 539 -0.29 12.33 42.06
N ALA A 540 0.44 11.88 41.04
CA ALA A 540 0.42 10.50 40.59
C ALA A 540 0.77 9.52 41.73
N TYR A 541 -0.09 8.51 41.91
CA TYR A 541 0.01 7.46 42.93
C TYR A 541 -0.09 7.95 44.39
N LYS A 542 -0.51 9.19 44.67
CA LYS A 542 -0.87 9.60 46.03
C LYS A 542 -2.19 8.95 46.48
N PRO A 543 -2.38 8.65 47.78
CA PRO A 543 -3.67 8.24 48.33
C PRO A 543 -4.76 9.28 48.00
N TRP A 544 -6.01 8.84 47.85
CA TRP A 544 -7.15 9.74 47.64
C TRP A 544 -7.60 10.33 48.97
N THR A 545 -7.70 11.65 49.06
CA THR A 545 -8.30 12.35 50.19
C THR A 545 -9.80 12.55 49.97
N LYS A 546 -10.56 12.83 51.03
CA LYS A 546 -11.99 13.15 50.92
C LYS A 546 -12.25 14.39 50.06
N GLU A 547 -11.33 15.36 50.06
CA GLU A 547 -11.41 16.57 49.24
C GLU A 547 -11.17 16.29 47.75
N ASP A 548 -10.21 15.42 47.43
CA ASP A 548 -9.94 14.99 46.05
C ASP A 548 -11.16 14.29 45.44
N GLU A 549 -11.86 13.47 46.24
CA GLU A 549 -13.08 12.79 45.81
C GLU A 549 -14.25 13.73 45.60
N GLN A 550 -14.44 14.73 46.47
CA GLN A 550 -15.47 15.74 46.29
C GLN A 550 -15.24 16.58 45.03
N LYS A 551 -13.98 16.94 44.74
CA LYS A 551 -13.59 17.62 43.49
C LYS A 551 -13.78 16.73 42.27
N LEU A 552 -13.41 15.45 42.34
CA LEU A 552 -13.66 14.49 41.28
C LEU A 552 -15.16 14.39 40.96
N LEU A 553 -16.01 14.20 41.98
CA LEU A 553 -17.45 14.06 41.81
C LEU A 553 -18.11 15.34 41.28
N SER A 554 -17.67 16.52 41.72
CA SER A 554 -18.21 17.79 41.21
C SER A 554 -17.85 18.02 39.75
N MET A 555 -16.65 17.64 39.32
CA MET A 555 -16.21 17.75 37.93
C MET A 555 -16.87 16.71 37.02
N VAL A 556 -17.11 15.49 37.51
CA VAL A 556 -17.89 14.46 36.79
C VAL A 556 -19.34 14.93 36.61
N ARG A 557 -19.98 15.49 37.65
CA ARG A 557 -21.34 16.06 37.56
C ARG A 557 -21.44 17.24 36.60
N ALA A 558 -20.33 17.95 36.38
CA ALA A 558 -20.23 19.04 35.42
C ALA A 558 -19.86 18.59 33.99
N ASN A 559 -19.89 17.28 33.69
CA ASN A 559 -19.55 16.69 32.38
C ASN A 559 -18.16 17.09 31.83
N LYS A 560 -17.18 17.30 32.72
CA LYS A 560 -15.80 17.56 32.29
C LYS A 560 -15.13 16.29 31.76
N SER A 561 -14.27 16.45 30.75
CA SER A 561 -13.53 15.31 30.18
C SER A 561 -12.50 14.74 31.18
N ILE A 562 -12.16 13.45 31.02
CA ILE A 562 -11.14 12.78 31.86
C ILE A 562 -9.80 13.53 31.80
N ASN A 563 -9.48 14.16 30.67
CA ASN A 563 -8.28 14.96 30.48
C ASN A 563 -8.29 16.22 31.35
N GLU A 564 -9.42 16.92 31.40
CA GLU A 564 -9.58 18.11 32.24
C GLU A 564 -9.58 17.77 33.73
N ILE A 565 -10.20 16.65 34.10
CA ILE A 565 -10.20 16.15 35.48
C ILE A 565 -8.79 15.75 35.92
N ALA A 566 -8.07 15.00 35.07
CA ALA A 566 -6.69 14.58 35.31
C ALA A 566 -5.76 15.79 35.51
N LYS A 567 -5.89 16.81 34.65
CA LYS A 567 -5.12 18.05 34.74
C LYS A 567 -5.47 18.87 35.99
N SER A 568 -6.74 18.95 36.36
CA SER A 568 -7.19 19.70 37.54
C SER A 568 -6.81 19.05 38.87
N LEU A 569 -6.70 17.72 38.90
CA LEU A 569 -6.32 16.95 40.09
C LEU A 569 -4.85 16.54 40.08
N ASN A 570 -4.06 17.00 39.10
CA ASN A 570 -2.63 16.66 38.93
C ASN A 570 -2.34 15.14 38.97
N ARG A 571 -3.30 14.33 38.49
CA ARG A 571 -3.28 12.86 38.53
C ARG A 571 -3.34 12.29 37.11
N THR A 572 -2.81 11.09 36.93
CA THR A 572 -2.86 10.42 35.62
C THR A 572 -4.31 10.08 35.24
N LYS A 573 -4.60 10.06 33.93
CA LYS A 573 -5.94 9.67 33.41
C LYS A 573 -6.40 8.31 33.94
N GLY A 574 -5.48 7.34 34.01
CA GLY A 574 -5.75 6.01 34.57
C GLY A 574 -6.15 6.03 36.05
N ALA A 575 -5.57 6.92 36.86
CA ALA A 575 -5.95 7.07 38.27
C ALA A 575 -7.36 7.65 38.43
N ILE A 576 -7.73 8.61 37.58
CA ILE A 576 -9.09 9.17 37.53
C ILE A 576 -10.11 8.10 37.15
N ILE A 577 -9.86 7.36 36.06
CA ILE A 577 -10.73 6.28 35.58
C ILE A 577 -10.90 5.19 36.64
N SER A 578 -9.80 4.75 37.24
CA SER A 578 -9.81 3.75 38.31
C SER A 578 -10.65 4.19 39.52
N ARG A 579 -10.56 5.46 39.93
CA ARG A 579 -11.32 5.96 41.08
C ARG A 579 -12.80 6.18 40.78
N ILE A 580 -13.14 6.70 39.61
CA ILE A 580 -14.53 6.81 39.14
C ILE A 580 -15.17 5.41 39.16
N ASN A 581 -14.50 4.40 38.59
CA ASN A 581 -14.99 3.02 38.61
C ASN A 581 -15.20 2.48 40.02
N LYS A 582 -14.35 2.84 40.99
CA LYS A 582 -14.49 2.39 42.38
C LYS A 582 -15.62 3.08 43.14
N ILE A 583 -15.95 4.33 42.78
CA ILE A 583 -17.04 5.10 43.41
C ILE A 583 -18.41 4.73 42.83
N PHE A 584 -18.49 4.38 41.54
CA PHE A 584 -19.76 4.11 40.84
C PHE A 584 -20.07 2.62 40.61
N ARG A 585 -19.14 1.69 40.91
CA ARG A 585 -19.39 0.23 40.91
C ARG A 585 -19.59 -0.37 42.31
N GLY A 586 -19.43 0.42 43.37
CA GLY A 586 -19.86 0.05 44.73
C GLY A 586 -21.19 0.70 45.02
#